data_AF-A7E9R0-F1
#
_entry.id   AF-A7E9R0-F1
#
_cell.length_a   1.000
_cell.length_b   1.000
_cell.length_c   1.000
_cell.angle_alpha   90.00
_cell.angle_beta   90.00
_cell.angle_gamma   90.00
#
_symmetry.space_group_name_H-M   'P 1'
#
loop_
_entity.id
_entity.type
_entity.pdbx_description
1 polymer ?
#
loop_
_entity_poly.entity_id
_entity_poly.type
_entity_poly.pdbx_seq_one_letter_code
_entity_poly.pdbx_strand_id
1 'polypeptide(L)'
;MSETVGEAKDLMTDYLRQIYKHVELCKEVITGTWKEKIEFVFSLPTKWNTLDTVNRFNDAIYAVGFTSQNSDKHSAKLELTEAEAAAVYSATNSEIELDKGDNILIYDADGGKTDLGLVEVADPNPERPALKQVTKVQGFGTGSTMIDQAFELLVQERSEI
;
A
#
# COMPACT_ATOMS: atom_id res chain seq x y z
N MET A 1 -1.10 -22.34 -14.93
CA MET A 1 -1.27 -20.86 -14.83
C MET A 1 -2.54 -20.47 -14.09
N SER A 2 -3.71 -21.09 -14.32
CA SER A 2 -4.94 -20.80 -13.56
C SER A 2 -4.86 -21.24 -12.09
N GLU A 3 -4.25 -22.38 -11.83
CA GLU A 3 -4.11 -22.98 -10.49
C GLU A 3 -3.24 -22.10 -9.55
N THR A 4 -2.08 -21.65 -10.03
CA THR A 4 -1.17 -20.77 -9.26
C THR A 4 -1.78 -19.41 -8.91
N VAL A 5 -2.65 -18.87 -9.77
CA VAL A 5 -3.33 -17.59 -9.47
C VAL A 5 -4.49 -17.79 -8.50
N GLY A 6 -5.17 -18.95 -8.56
CA GLY A 6 -6.16 -19.33 -7.56
C GLY A 6 -5.54 -19.45 -6.17
N GLU A 7 -4.44 -20.20 -6.06
CA GLU A 7 -3.70 -20.36 -4.80
C GLU A 7 -3.20 -19.02 -4.24
N ALA A 8 -2.65 -18.14 -5.09
CA ALA A 8 -2.26 -16.80 -4.68
C ALA A 8 -3.43 -15.97 -4.13
N LYS A 9 -4.63 -16.10 -4.73
CA LYS A 9 -5.84 -15.44 -4.24
C LYS A 9 -6.25 -15.97 -2.87
N ASP A 10 -6.19 -17.29 -2.67
CA ASP A 10 -6.56 -17.92 -1.41
C ASP A 10 -5.61 -17.50 -0.27
N LEU A 11 -4.29 -17.55 -0.52
CA LEU A 11 -3.28 -17.09 0.43
C LEU A 11 -3.45 -15.62 0.80
N MET A 12 -3.69 -14.76 -0.20
CA MET A 12 -3.96 -13.34 0.02
C MET A 12 -5.23 -13.13 0.86
N THR A 13 -6.30 -13.88 0.58
CA THR A 13 -7.56 -13.83 1.33
C THR A 13 -7.33 -14.25 2.78
N ASP A 14 -6.58 -15.31 3.02
CA ASP A 14 -6.25 -15.78 4.36
C ASP A 14 -5.40 -14.76 5.13
N TYR A 15 -4.42 -14.15 4.46
CA TYR A 15 -3.62 -13.07 5.05
C TYR A 15 -4.47 -11.85 5.42
N LEU A 16 -5.31 -11.37 4.50
CA LEU A 16 -6.24 -10.25 4.76
C LEU A 16 -7.19 -10.55 5.92
N ARG A 17 -7.62 -11.80 6.10
CA ARG A 17 -8.43 -12.21 7.26
C ARG A 17 -7.68 -12.06 8.58
N GLN A 18 -6.37 -12.37 8.60
CA GLN A 18 -5.56 -12.15 9.80
C GLN A 18 -5.36 -10.66 10.08
N ILE A 19 -5.16 -9.85 9.04
CA ILE A 19 -5.10 -8.39 9.18
C ILE A 19 -6.42 -7.85 9.75
N TYR A 20 -7.57 -8.24 9.20
CA TYR A 20 -8.87 -7.83 9.72
C TYR A 20 -9.01 -8.15 11.22
N LYS A 21 -8.72 -9.39 11.63
CA LYS A 21 -8.75 -9.80 13.04
C LYS A 21 -7.79 -9.01 13.91
N HIS A 22 -6.61 -8.68 13.41
CA HIS A 22 -5.63 -7.89 14.14
C HIS A 22 -6.14 -6.46 14.35
N VAL A 23 -6.65 -5.81 13.30
CA VAL A 23 -7.25 -4.48 13.40
C VAL A 23 -8.45 -4.50 14.36
N GLU A 24 -9.30 -5.54 14.26
CA GLU A 24 -10.43 -5.78 15.16
C GLU A 24 -9.99 -5.77 16.61
N LEU A 25 -9.03 -6.62 16.95
CA LEU A 25 -8.46 -6.72 18.29
C LEU A 25 -7.86 -5.39 18.77
N CYS A 26 -7.03 -4.73 17.95
CA CYS A 26 -6.41 -3.46 18.30
C CYS A 26 -7.47 -2.39 18.63
N LYS A 27 -8.54 -2.33 17.85
CA LYS A 27 -9.62 -1.37 18.05
C LYS A 27 -10.48 -1.73 19.27
N GLU A 28 -10.78 -3.01 19.48
CA GLU A 28 -11.52 -3.47 20.67
C GLU A 28 -10.79 -3.17 21.97
N VAL A 29 -9.46 -3.25 21.96
CA VAL A 29 -8.62 -2.87 23.11
C VAL A 29 -8.77 -1.37 23.44
N ILE A 30 -8.95 -0.51 22.44
CA ILE A 30 -9.02 0.95 22.63
C ILE A 30 -10.46 1.41 22.94
N THR A 31 -11.46 0.90 22.21
CA THR A 31 -12.84 1.43 22.25
C THR A 31 -13.92 0.40 22.60
N GLY A 32 -13.55 -0.87 22.81
CA GLY A 32 -14.51 -1.97 22.94
C GLY A 32 -15.15 -2.33 21.60
N THR A 33 -16.33 -2.96 21.64
CA THR A 33 -17.01 -3.50 20.45
C THR A 33 -17.22 -2.45 19.34
N TRP A 34 -16.94 -2.86 18.10
CA TRP A 34 -17.06 -2.06 16.89
C TRP A 34 -18.50 -1.63 16.61
N LYS A 35 -18.84 -0.39 16.97
CA LYS A 35 -20.19 0.16 16.79
C LYS A 35 -20.23 1.39 15.88
N GLU A 36 -19.07 1.97 15.61
CA GLU A 36 -18.88 3.16 14.79
C GLU A 36 -18.97 2.85 13.30
N LYS A 37 -19.04 3.92 12.50
CA LYS A 37 -18.83 3.82 11.05
C LYS A 37 -17.34 3.79 10.78
N ILE A 38 -16.88 2.83 9.99
CA ILE A 38 -15.47 2.61 9.70
C ILE A 38 -15.30 2.52 8.19
N GLU A 39 -14.38 3.31 7.66
CA GLU A 39 -13.97 3.25 6.26
C GLU A 39 -12.53 2.73 6.22
N PHE A 40 -12.35 1.56 5.59
CA PHE A 40 -11.05 0.99 5.32
C PHE A 40 -10.54 1.49 3.97
N VAL A 41 -9.38 2.14 3.97
CA VAL A 41 -8.76 2.67 2.75
C VAL A 41 -7.51 1.87 2.47
N PHE A 42 -7.49 1.18 1.33
CA PHE A 42 -6.34 0.41 0.88
C PHE A 42 -5.62 1.16 -0.23
N SER A 43 -4.30 1.17 -0.16
CA SER A 43 -3.46 1.60 -1.28
C SER A 43 -3.30 0.48 -2.31
N LEU A 44 -2.99 0.87 -3.54
CA LEU A 44 -2.70 -0.05 -4.64
C LEU A 44 -1.21 -0.04 -4.99
N PRO A 45 -0.61 -1.19 -5.32
CA PRO A 45 0.73 -1.20 -5.88
C PRO A 45 0.76 -0.42 -7.18
N THR A 46 1.76 0.45 -7.34
CA THR A 46 1.78 1.43 -8.43
C THR A 46 1.79 0.83 -9.84
N LYS A 47 2.21 -0.43 -9.96
CA LYS A 47 2.23 -1.17 -11.24
C LYS A 47 0.96 -1.93 -11.57
N TRP A 48 -0.03 -1.99 -10.69
CA TRP A 48 -1.29 -2.67 -10.99
C TRP A 48 -2.04 -1.91 -12.09
N ASN A 49 -1.96 -2.44 -13.29
CA ASN A 49 -2.48 -1.81 -14.51
C ASN A 49 -3.63 -2.60 -15.14
N THR A 50 -3.99 -3.76 -14.58
CA THR A 50 -5.10 -4.59 -15.04
C THR A 50 -6.28 -4.49 -14.07
N LEU A 51 -7.46 -4.27 -14.63
CA LEU A 51 -8.70 -4.26 -13.88
C LEU A 51 -8.97 -5.62 -13.20
N ASP A 52 -8.52 -6.71 -13.81
CA ASP A 52 -8.67 -8.07 -13.27
C ASP A 52 -7.93 -8.26 -11.93
N THR A 53 -6.68 -7.78 -11.80
CA THR A 53 -5.94 -7.88 -10.53
C THR A 53 -6.59 -7.04 -9.44
N VAL A 54 -7.01 -5.82 -9.77
CA VAL A 54 -7.72 -4.93 -8.83
C VAL A 54 -9.04 -5.55 -8.37
N ASN A 55 -9.82 -6.13 -9.28
CA ASN A 55 -11.09 -6.79 -8.94
C ASN A 55 -10.88 -8.01 -8.04
N ARG A 56 -9.86 -8.85 -8.31
CA ARG A 56 -9.55 -10.00 -7.45
C ARG A 56 -9.17 -9.60 -6.04
N PHE A 57 -8.46 -8.48 -5.88
CA PHE A 57 -8.11 -7.93 -4.58
C PHE A 57 -9.36 -7.40 -3.86
N ASN A 58 -10.22 -6.67 -4.55
CA ASN A 58 -11.52 -6.23 -4.03
C ASN A 58 -12.39 -7.40 -3.56
N ASP A 59 -12.47 -8.47 -4.35
CA ASP A 59 -13.20 -9.69 -3.97
C ASP A 59 -12.67 -10.28 -2.66
N ALA A 60 -11.34 -10.32 -2.50
CA ALA A 60 -10.70 -10.86 -1.31
C ALA A 60 -10.98 -9.99 -0.07
N ILE A 61 -10.93 -8.65 -0.21
CA ILE A 61 -11.30 -7.71 0.86
C ILE A 61 -12.75 -7.93 1.30
N TYR A 62 -13.67 -8.05 0.34
CA TYR A 62 -15.09 -8.28 0.61
C TYR A 62 -15.33 -9.60 1.36
N ALA A 63 -14.56 -10.64 1.01
CA ALA A 63 -14.71 -11.98 1.58
C ALA A 63 -14.31 -12.11 3.07
N VAL A 64 -13.53 -11.17 3.63
CA VAL A 64 -12.86 -11.39 4.94
C VAL A 64 -13.33 -10.51 6.09
N GLY A 65 -14.35 -9.66 5.87
CA GLY A 65 -15.06 -8.96 6.95
C GLY A 65 -14.91 -7.44 6.96
N PHE A 66 -14.02 -6.87 6.15
CA PHE A 66 -13.83 -5.41 6.03
C PHE A 66 -15.13 -4.66 5.67
N THR A 67 -16.05 -5.32 4.97
CA THR A 67 -17.39 -4.80 4.64
C THR A 67 -18.50 -5.74 5.07
N SER A 68 -18.28 -7.05 4.98
CA SER A 68 -19.34 -8.07 5.09
C SER A 68 -19.83 -8.32 6.52
N GLN A 69 -19.04 -8.03 7.55
CA GLN A 69 -19.48 -8.24 8.95
C GLN A 69 -20.46 -7.17 9.45
N ASN A 70 -20.44 -5.97 8.87
CA ASN A 70 -21.31 -4.87 9.27
C ASN A 70 -21.54 -3.92 8.08
N SER A 71 -22.22 -4.42 7.05
CA SER A 71 -22.38 -3.72 5.76
C SER A 71 -23.06 -2.35 5.86
N ASP A 72 -23.81 -2.10 6.94
CA ASP A 72 -24.49 -0.81 7.16
C ASP A 72 -23.56 0.26 7.74
N LYS A 73 -22.40 -0.14 8.28
CA LYS A 73 -21.47 0.76 8.98
C LYS A 73 -20.04 0.70 8.47
N HIS A 74 -19.62 -0.41 7.87
CA HIS A 74 -18.27 -0.61 7.40
C HIS A 74 -18.21 -0.58 5.88
N SER A 75 -17.29 0.23 5.35
CA SER A 75 -16.98 0.30 3.93
C SER A 75 -15.50 0.04 3.70
N ALA A 76 -15.14 -0.45 2.52
CA ALA A 76 -13.76 -0.57 2.07
C ALA A 76 -13.63 0.01 0.68
N LYS A 77 -12.54 0.72 0.42
CA LYS A 77 -12.25 1.33 -0.88
C LYS A 77 -10.78 1.19 -1.24
N LEU A 78 -10.53 1.04 -2.53
CA LEU A 78 -9.20 1.15 -3.14
C LEU A 78 -9.12 2.56 -3.75
N GLU A 79 -8.19 3.38 -3.27
CA GLU A 79 -8.07 4.76 -3.75
C GLU A 79 -6.70 5.05 -4.34
N LEU A 80 -5.75 5.44 -3.50
CA LEU A 80 -4.45 5.92 -3.92
C LEU A 80 -3.50 4.76 -4.22
N THR A 81 -2.58 4.96 -5.13
CA THR A 81 -1.38 4.10 -5.20
C THR A 81 -0.50 4.32 -3.97
N GLU A 82 0.38 3.37 -3.66
CA GLU A 82 1.37 3.49 -2.57
C GLU A 82 2.17 4.79 -2.68
N ALA A 83 2.65 5.13 -3.88
CA ALA A 83 3.40 6.36 -4.13
C ALA A 83 2.56 7.63 -3.92
N GLU A 84 1.29 7.63 -4.32
CA GLU A 84 0.38 8.77 -4.09
C GLU A 84 0.03 8.93 -2.61
N ALA A 85 -0.23 7.83 -1.90
CA ALA A 85 -0.48 7.85 -0.47
C ALA A 85 0.73 8.39 0.30
N ALA A 86 1.94 7.95 -0.06
CA ALA A 86 3.19 8.47 0.49
C ALA A 86 3.35 9.99 0.22
N ALA A 87 3.04 10.43 -1.00
CA ALA A 87 3.09 11.85 -1.35
C ALA A 87 2.13 12.71 -0.51
N VAL A 88 0.89 12.26 -0.34
CA VAL A 88 -0.10 12.94 0.51
C VAL A 88 0.36 13.00 1.96
N TYR A 89 0.92 11.90 2.49
CA TYR A 89 1.45 11.87 3.85
C TYR A 89 2.62 12.84 4.02
N SER A 90 3.58 12.83 3.11
CA SER A 90 4.75 13.72 3.13
C SER A 90 4.35 15.20 3.00
N ALA A 91 3.37 15.54 2.17
CA ALA A 91 2.88 16.90 2.04
C ALA A 91 2.13 17.38 3.29
N THR A 92 1.30 16.51 3.87
CA THR A 92 0.51 16.82 5.09
C THR A 92 1.41 16.96 6.34
N ASN A 93 2.48 16.17 6.44
CA ASN A 93 3.36 16.09 7.61
C ASN A 93 4.77 16.62 7.32
N SER A 94 4.89 17.52 6.35
CA SER A 94 6.18 18.07 5.94
C SER A 94 6.84 18.84 7.10
N GLU A 95 8.11 18.54 7.37
CA GLU A 95 8.94 19.32 8.31
C GLU A 95 9.38 20.67 7.73
N ILE A 96 9.19 20.85 6.41
CA ILE A 96 9.49 22.08 5.68
C ILE A 96 8.19 22.71 5.13
N GLU A 97 8.16 24.03 5.01
CA GLU A 97 7.07 24.70 4.29
C GLU A 97 7.14 24.32 2.81
N LEU A 98 5.99 23.90 2.28
CA LEU A 98 5.80 23.60 0.87
C LEU A 98 4.98 24.71 0.23
N ASP A 99 5.42 25.18 -0.92
CA ASP A 99 4.74 26.19 -1.71
C ASP A 99 4.07 25.58 -2.94
N LYS A 100 3.07 26.29 -3.46
CA LYS A 100 2.47 25.93 -4.74
C LYS A 100 3.52 25.97 -5.86
N GLY A 101 3.64 24.87 -6.59
CA GLY A 101 4.62 24.67 -7.65
C GLY A 101 5.87 23.91 -7.21
N ASP A 102 6.03 23.62 -5.92
CA ASP A 102 7.11 22.76 -5.45
C ASP A 102 6.93 21.34 -5.96
N ASN A 103 8.06 20.67 -6.21
CA ASN A 103 8.08 19.30 -6.69
C ASN A 103 8.56 18.36 -5.58
N ILE A 104 7.81 17.29 -5.37
CA ILE A 104 8.12 16.22 -4.41
C ILE A 104 8.45 14.96 -5.22
N LEU A 105 9.68 14.48 -5.05
CA LEU A 105 10.12 13.18 -5.57
C LEU A 105 9.90 12.11 -4.49
N ILE A 106 9.05 11.15 -4.78
CA ILE A 106 8.83 9.95 -3.97
C ILE A 106 9.78 8.87 -4.47
N TYR A 107 10.63 8.38 -3.57
CA TYR A 107 11.51 7.24 -3.77
C TYR A 107 11.07 6.12 -2.84
N ASP A 108 10.30 5.17 -3.35
CA ASP A 108 9.78 4.04 -2.59
C ASP A 108 10.55 2.76 -2.97
N ALA A 109 11.57 2.41 -2.19
CA ALA A 109 12.38 1.20 -2.41
C ALA A 109 12.02 0.13 -1.39
N ASP A 110 11.25 -0.86 -1.82
CA ASP A 110 10.81 -1.99 -1.01
C ASP A 110 11.70 -3.23 -1.20
N GLY A 111 11.23 -4.38 -0.70
CA GLY A 111 11.95 -5.65 -0.82
C GLY A 111 12.16 -6.11 -2.26
N GLY A 112 11.18 -5.95 -3.15
CA GLY A 112 11.21 -6.50 -4.51
C GLY A 112 11.25 -5.47 -5.63
N LYS A 113 10.83 -4.23 -5.37
CA LYS A 113 10.68 -3.16 -6.35
C LYS A 113 11.10 -1.82 -5.76
N THR A 114 11.47 -0.91 -6.66
CA THR A 114 11.65 0.50 -6.35
C THR A 114 10.74 1.30 -7.27
N ASP A 115 9.82 2.09 -6.71
CA ASP A 115 8.91 2.98 -7.43
C ASP A 115 9.35 4.45 -7.26
N LEU A 116 9.38 5.21 -8.37
CA LEU A 116 9.69 6.64 -8.42
C LEU A 116 8.46 7.43 -8.87
N GLY A 117 7.93 8.25 -7.98
CA GLY A 117 6.84 9.17 -8.27
C GLY A 117 7.31 10.63 -8.24
N LEU A 118 6.85 11.46 -9.17
CA LEU A 118 7.06 12.90 -9.12
C LEU A 118 5.71 13.61 -9.09
N VAL A 119 5.48 14.42 -8.07
CA VAL A 119 4.27 15.22 -7.91
C VAL A 119 4.63 16.68 -7.71
N GLU A 120 3.75 17.57 -8.17
CA GLU A 120 3.81 19.01 -7.96
C GLU A 120 2.74 19.40 -6.94
N VAL A 121 3.07 20.29 -6.02
CA VAL A 121 2.11 20.86 -5.06
C VAL A 121 1.20 21.84 -5.79
N ALA A 122 -0.05 21.45 -5.99
CA ALA A 122 -1.07 22.30 -6.60
C ALA A 122 -1.73 23.24 -5.58
N ASP A 123 -1.87 22.77 -4.34
CA ASP A 123 -2.36 23.51 -3.17
C ASP A 123 -1.61 23.03 -1.91
N PRO A 124 -0.84 23.90 -1.22
CA PRO A 124 -0.08 23.55 -0.03
C PRO A 124 -0.90 23.53 1.27
N ASN A 125 -2.24 23.56 1.20
CA ASN A 125 -3.10 23.52 2.39
C ASN A 125 -2.73 22.35 3.35
N PRO A 126 -2.28 22.63 4.60
CA PRO A 126 -1.86 21.59 5.54
C PRO A 126 -2.95 20.60 5.94
N GLU A 127 -4.22 21.00 5.94
CA GLU A 127 -5.33 20.10 6.29
C GLU A 127 -5.73 19.18 5.13
N ARG A 128 -5.48 19.64 3.89
CA ARG A 128 -5.89 18.93 2.67
C ARG A 128 -5.03 19.38 1.49
N PRO A 129 -3.78 18.89 1.38
CA PRO A 129 -2.92 19.26 0.27
C PRO A 129 -3.47 18.72 -1.05
N ALA A 130 -3.34 19.50 -2.12
CA ALA A 130 -3.62 19.03 -3.47
C ALA A 130 -2.31 18.79 -4.20
N LEU A 131 -2.11 17.56 -4.66
CA LEU A 131 -0.93 17.15 -5.39
C LEU A 131 -1.31 16.77 -6.81
N LYS A 132 -0.47 17.16 -7.76
CA LYS A 132 -0.65 16.85 -9.18
C LYS A 132 0.50 15.96 -9.64
N GLN A 133 0.18 14.78 -10.15
CA GLN A 133 1.18 13.91 -10.73
C GLN A 133 1.83 14.58 -11.97
N VAL A 134 3.16 14.72 -11.94
CA VAL A 134 3.95 15.34 -13.02
C VAL A 134 4.24 14.32 -14.11
N THR A 135 4.56 13.09 -13.71
CA THR A 135 4.78 11.97 -14.62
C THR A 135 4.22 10.68 -14.04
N LYS A 136 3.87 9.73 -14.91
CA LYS A 136 3.56 8.36 -14.52
C LYS A 136 4.70 7.82 -13.65
N VAL A 137 4.35 7.19 -12.54
CA VAL A 137 5.30 6.54 -11.65
C VAL A 137 6.09 5.48 -12.42
N GLN A 138 7.40 5.47 -12.22
CA GLN A 138 8.31 4.51 -12.83
C GLN A 138 8.74 3.50 -11.79
N GLY A 139 8.56 2.21 -12.05
CA GLY A 139 9.03 1.17 -11.14
C GLY A 139 10.15 0.33 -11.75
N PHE A 140 11.10 -0.06 -10.92
CA PHE A 140 12.24 -0.90 -11.23
C PHE A 140 12.14 -2.19 -10.42
N GLY A 141 12.49 -3.34 -11.01
CA GLY A 141 12.52 -4.64 -10.32
C GLY A 141 13.76 -4.80 -9.44
N THR A 142 14.10 -3.77 -8.68
CA THR A 142 15.26 -3.71 -7.79
C THR A 142 14.77 -3.38 -6.40
N GLY A 143 15.19 -4.16 -5.41
CA GLY A 143 14.79 -3.98 -4.02
C GLY A 143 15.77 -4.65 -3.07
N SER A 144 15.51 -4.55 -1.76
CA SER A 144 16.45 -5.04 -0.74
C SER A 144 16.68 -6.55 -0.81
N THR A 145 15.74 -7.34 -1.35
CA THR A 145 15.92 -8.80 -1.52
C THR A 145 17.13 -9.13 -2.39
N MET A 146 17.50 -8.24 -3.34
CA MET A 146 18.73 -8.42 -4.12
C MET A 146 20.00 -8.20 -3.28
N ILE A 147 19.93 -7.33 -2.27
CA ILE A 147 21.00 -7.13 -1.30
C ILE A 147 21.13 -8.38 -0.43
N ASP A 148 20.01 -8.94 0.03
CA ASP A 148 19.99 -10.17 0.82
C ASP A 148 20.59 -11.35 0.03
N GLN A 149 20.22 -11.51 -1.23
CA GLN A 149 20.79 -12.52 -2.12
C GLN A 149 22.29 -12.32 -2.35
N ALA A 150 22.74 -11.09 -2.56
CA ALA A 150 24.17 -10.80 -2.72
C ALA A 150 24.96 -11.10 -1.45
N PHE A 151 24.38 -10.81 -0.28
CA PHE A 151 24.98 -11.14 1.01
C PHE A 151 25.02 -12.66 1.25
N GLU A 152 23.96 -13.38 0.92
CA GLU A 152 23.91 -14.84 1.01
C GLU A 152 25.02 -15.48 0.15
N LEU A 153 25.17 -15.05 -1.10
CA LEU A 153 26.24 -15.53 -1.99
C LEU A 153 27.64 -15.25 -1.42
N LEU A 154 27.84 -14.05 -0.86
CA LEU A 154 29.11 -13.68 -0.24
C LEU A 154 29.43 -14.54 0.98
N VAL A 155 28.43 -14.88 1.79
CA VAL A 155 28.61 -15.77 2.95
C VAL A 155 28.93 -17.19 2.48
N GLN A 156 28.24 -17.70 1.47
CA GLN A 156 28.50 -19.03 0.90
C GLN A 156 29.94 -19.14 0.38
N GLU A 157 30.41 -18.19 -0.43
CA GLU A 157 31.77 -18.15 -0.96
C GLU A 157 32.84 -18.16 0.15
N ARG A 158 32.59 -17.46 1.26
CA ARG A 158 33.52 -17.40 2.40
C ARG A 158 33.44 -18.59 3.34
N SER A 159 32.35 -19.35 3.29
CA SER A 159 32.10 -20.51 4.15
C SER A 159 32.59 -21.82 3.52
N GLU A 160 32.93 -21.83 2.23
CA GLU A 160 33.55 -22.97 1.53
C GLU A 160 35.08 -23.09 1.78
N ILE A 161 35.54 -22.82 3.02
CA ILE A 161 36.91 -23.13 3.47
C ILE A 161 36.93 -24.45 4.26
#